data_AF-A0A1G3UCV3-F1
#
_entry.id   AF-A0A1G3UCV3-F1
#
_cell.length_a   1.000
_cell.length_b   1.000
_cell.length_c   1.000
_cell.angle_alpha   90.00
_cell.angle_beta   90.00
_cell.angle_gamma   90.00
#
_symmetry.space_group_name_H-M   'P 1'
#
loop_
_entity.id
_entity.type
_entity.pdbx_description
1 polymer ?
#
loop_
_entity_poly.entity_id
_entity_poly.type
_entity_poly.pdbx_seq_one_letter_code
_entity_poly.pdbx_strand_id
1 'polypeptide(L)'
;MKLLLLSLAIFFISQGSAESLSKKNMDTSVYNTKKNEINRQASENKKIKCRYVCDKKVYKEQKISEAIEFYKNSKDYKFSRD
;
A
#
# COMPACT_ATOMS: atom_id res chain seq x y z
N MET A 1 -24.82 -35.17 -9.43
CA MET A 1 -24.64 -34.48 -8.14
C MET A 1 -23.26 -33.83 -7.99
N LYS A 2 -22.15 -34.53 -8.26
CA LYS A 2 -20.79 -33.94 -8.17
C LYS A 2 -20.59 -32.70 -9.06
N LEU A 3 -21.07 -32.72 -10.31
CA LEU A 3 -20.99 -31.54 -11.19
C LEU A 3 -21.78 -30.34 -10.66
N LEU A 4 -22.92 -30.61 -10.03
CA LEU A 4 -23.85 -29.59 -9.51
C LEU A 4 -23.28 -28.91 -8.24
N LEU A 5 -22.57 -29.69 -7.43
CA LEU A 5 -21.78 -29.18 -6.29
C LEU A 5 -20.59 -28.33 -6.75
N LEU A 6 -19.94 -28.72 -7.86
CA LEU A 6 -18.81 -27.98 -8.43
C LEU A 6 -19.24 -26.62 -8.99
N SER A 7 -20.39 -26.54 -9.66
CA SER A 7 -20.94 -25.28 -10.16
C SER A 7 -21.39 -24.34 -9.05
N LEU A 8 -21.84 -24.88 -7.91
CA LEU A 8 -22.27 -24.07 -6.77
C LEU A 8 -21.08 -23.38 -6.08
N ALA A 9 -19.96 -24.10 -5.93
CA ALA A 9 -18.74 -23.53 -5.34
C ALA A 9 -18.18 -22.35 -6.15
N ILE A 10 -18.25 -22.42 -7.48
CA ILE A 10 -17.78 -21.36 -8.37
C ILE A 10 -18.65 -20.10 -8.26
N PHE A 11 -19.96 -20.26 -8.05
CA PHE A 11 -20.90 -19.14 -7.87
C PHE A 11 -20.66 -18.35 -6.57
N PHE A 12 -20.25 -19.01 -5.49
CA PHE A 12 -19.95 -18.34 -4.22
C PHE A 12 -18.65 -17.54 -4.26
N ILE A 13 -17.67 -17.94 -5.07
CA ILE A 13 -16.37 -17.25 -5.18
C ILE A 13 -16.52 -15.92 -5.93
N SER A 14 -17.44 -15.81 -6.91
CA SER A 14 -17.65 -14.56 -7.67
C SER A 14 -18.40 -13.46 -6.91
N GLN A 15 -19.01 -13.76 -5.76
CA GLN A 15 -19.64 -12.75 -4.90
C GLN A 15 -18.70 -12.19 -3.83
N GLY A 16 -17.44 -12.63 -3.80
CA GLY A 16 -16.41 -11.97 -3.00
C GLY A 16 -16.31 -10.53 -3.47
N SER A 17 -16.73 -9.59 -2.62
CA SER A 17 -16.48 -8.18 -2.84
C SER A 17 -14.96 -8.02 -2.85
N ALA A 18 -14.36 -8.01 -4.05
CA ALA A 18 -13.18 -7.23 -4.25
C ALA A 18 -13.57 -5.85 -3.71
N GLU A 19 -12.96 -5.44 -2.61
CA GLU A 19 -12.87 -4.04 -2.23
C GLU A 19 -12.06 -3.34 -3.33
N SER A 20 -12.61 -3.31 -4.54
CA SER A 20 -12.44 -2.21 -5.46
C SER A 20 -12.84 -1.02 -4.61
N LEU A 21 -11.84 -0.34 -4.07
CA LEU A 21 -11.93 1.06 -3.69
C LEU A 21 -12.55 1.76 -4.89
N SER A 22 -13.89 1.75 -4.93
CA SER A 22 -14.66 2.64 -5.76
C SER A 22 -14.04 3.97 -5.46
N LYS A 23 -13.56 4.62 -6.52
CA LYS A 23 -12.89 5.90 -6.52
C LYS A 23 -13.90 6.96 -6.08
N LYS A 24 -14.50 6.81 -4.89
CA LYS A 24 -15.14 7.86 -4.15
C LYS A 24 -14.07 8.93 -4.07
N ASN A 25 -14.40 10.12 -4.55
CA ASN A 25 -13.55 11.29 -4.42
C ASN A 25 -13.22 11.44 -2.94
N MET A 26 -12.11 10.83 -2.50
CA MET A 26 -11.60 11.01 -1.16
C MET A 26 -11.25 12.48 -1.10
N ASP A 27 -11.94 13.21 -0.23
CA ASP A 27 -11.65 14.61 -0.02
C ASP A 27 -10.25 14.72 0.57
N THR A 28 -9.28 15.01 -0.29
CA THR A 28 -7.89 15.21 0.09
C THR A 28 -7.63 16.61 0.63
N SER A 29 -8.68 17.43 0.84
CA SER A 29 -8.56 18.77 1.42
C SER A 29 -7.84 18.80 2.77
N VAL A 30 -7.95 17.73 3.57
CA VAL A 30 -7.22 17.59 4.84
C VAL A 30 -5.71 17.42 4.62
N TYR A 31 -5.31 16.86 3.48
CA TYR A 31 -3.90 16.72 3.08
C TYR A 31 -3.40 17.92 2.26
N ASN A 32 -4.28 18.85 1.87
CA ASN A 32 -3.88 20.13 1.32
C ASN A 32 -3.22 20.95 2.44
N THR A 33 -1.92 20.75 2.58
CA THR A 33 -1.09 21.53 3.48
C THR A 33 -1.23 23.00 3.09
N LYS A 34 -1.86 23.82 3.93
CA LYS A 34 -1.93 25.27 3.70
C LYS A 34 -0.49 25.78 3.54
N LYS A 35 -0.16 26.24 2.33
CA LYS A 35 1.12 26.90 2.04
C LYS A 35 1.12 28.25 2.76
N ASN A 36 1.56 28.26 4.02
CA ASN A 36 1.94 29.49 4.69
C ASN A 36 3.44 29.75 4.43
N GLU A 37 3.85 31.01 4.56
CA GLU A 37 5.22 31.43 4.25
C GLU A 37 6.26 30.70 5.13
N ILE A 38 5.90 30.40 6.37
CA ILE A 38 6.77 29.69 7.33
C ILE A 38 7.04 28.25 6.88
N ASN A 39 6.02 27.53 6.41
CA ASN A 39 6.13 26.17 5.91
C ASN A 39 6.93 26.13 4.60
N ARG A 40 6.79 27.15 3.75
CA ARG A 40 7.60 27.30 2.53
C ARG A 40 9.08 27.45 2.91
N GLN A 41 9.40 28.38 3.80
CA GLN A 41 10.76 28.61 4.28
C GLN A 41 11.36 27.39 4.99
N ALA A 42 10.56 26.68 5.81
CA ALA A 42 10.97 25.44 6.45
C ALA A 42 11.24 24.32 5.43
N SER A 43 10.44 24.21 4.36
CA SER A 43 10.66 23.21 3.30
C SER A 43 11.91 23.48 2.45
N GLU A 44 12.31 24.75 2.33
CA GLU A 44 13.52 25.18 1.62
C GLU A 44 14.78 25.11 2.48
N ASN A 45 14.64 24.92 3.80
CA ASN A 45 15.76 24.73 4.70
C ASN A 45 16.51 23.43 4.35
N LYS A 46 17.80 23.56 4.00
CA LYS A 46 18.66 22.44 3.59
C LYS A 46 18.68 21.29 4.61
N LYS A 47 18.73 21.58 5.91
CA LYS A 47 18.78 20.55 6.97
C LYS A 47 17.47 19.75 7.03
N ILE A 48 16.33 20.45 6.95
CA ILE A 48 15.00 19.84 6.97
C ILE A 48 14.78 18.98 5.71
N LYS A 49 15.14 19.51 4.55
CA LYS A 49 15.05 18.78 3.28
C LYS A 49 15.90 17.52 3.28
N CYS A 50 17.15 17.60 3.75
CA CYS A 50 18.02 16.42 3.87
C CYS A 50 17.42 15.38 4.81
N ARG A 51 16.90 15.80 5.97
CA ARG A 51 16.24 14.88 6.91
C ARG A 51 15.05 14.17 6.27
N TYR A 52 14.17 14.91 5.58
CA TYR A 52 13.01 14.35 4.89
C TYR A 52 13.39 13.30 3.83
N VAL A 53 14.43 13.58 3.02
CA VAL A 53 14.92 12.63 2.01
C VAL A 53 15.49 11.37 2.68
N CYS A 54 16.26 11.53 3.75
CA CYS A 54 16.79 10.40 4.51
C CYS A 54 15.69 9.55 5.13
N ASP A 55 14.71 10.18 5.80
CA ASP A 55 13.60 9.48 6.45
C ASP A 55 12.76 8.70 5.41
N LYS A 56 12.56 9.26 4.21
CA LYS A 56 11.93 8.54 3.09
C LYS A 56 12.70 7.29 2.67
N LYS A 57 14.04 7.37 2.62
CA LYS A 57 14.88 6.23 2.27
C LYS A 57 14.77 5.12 3.32
N VAL A 58 14.88 5.49 4.60
CA VAL A 58 14.73 4.55 5.71
C VAL A 58 13.35 3.88 5.69
N TYR A 59 12.28 4.66 5.50
CA TYR A 59 10.93 4.11 5.40
C TYR A 59 10.79 3.11 4.24
N LYS A 60 11.38 3.41 3.08
CA LYS A 60 11.38 2.49 1.94
C LYS A 60 12.12 1.18 2.26
N GLU A 61 13.28 1.28 2.90
CA GLU A 61 14.06 0.11 3.32
C GLU A 61 13.30 -0.74 4.34
N GLN A 62 12.64 -0.11 5.31
CA GLN A 62 11.76 -0.79 6.28
C GLN A 62 10.62 -1.53 5.58
N LYS A 63 9.91 -0.88 4.65
CA LYS A 63 8.82 -1.50 3.89
C LYS A 63 9.28 -2.68 3.05
N ILE A 64 10.46 -2.61 2.44
CA ILE A 64 11.04 -3.73 1.71
C ILE A 64 11.38 -4.87 2.68
N SER A 65 11.98 -4.56 3.83
CA SER A 65 12.30 -5.56 4.86
C SER A 65 11.05 -6.28 5.37
N GLU A 66 9.99 -5.53 5.71
CA GLU A 66 8.70 -6.07 6.12
C GLU A 66 8.09 -6.98 5.05
N ALA A 67 8.14 -6.56 3.78
CA ALA A 67 7.63 -7.36 2.68
C ALA A 67 8.43 -8.66 2.51
N ILE A 68 9.75 -8.60 2.55
CA ILE A 68 10.62 -9.79 2.48
C ILE A 68 10.30 -10.76 3.62
N GLU A 69 10.16 -10.25 4.84
CA GLU A 69 9.82 -11.06 6.02
C GLU A 69 8.44 -11.73 5.87
N PHE A 70 7.44 -10.98 5.41
CA PHE A 70 6.12 -11.52 5.10
C PHE A 70 6.20 -12.67 4.10
N TYR A 71 6.88 -12.49 2.97
CA TYR A 71 6.97 -13.54 1.94
C TYR A 71 7.81 -14.75 2.36
N LYS A 72 8.86 -14.56 3.17
CA LYS A 72 9.63 -15.68 3.74
C LYS A 72 8.78 -16.57 4.65
N ASN A 73 7.88 -15.96 5.41
CA ASN A 73 7.08 -16.66 6.42
C ASN A 73 5.68 -17.05 5.92
N SER A 74 5.29 -16.61 4.72
CA SER A 74 3.99 -16.94 4.14
C SER A 74 3.95 -18.41 3.70
N LYS A 75 2.88 -19.11 4.08
CA LYS A 75 2.61 -20.47 3.61
C LYS A 75 2.13 -20.51 2.16
N ASP A 76 1.56 -19.40 1.70
CA ASP A 76 0.84 -19.29 0.43
C ASP A 76 1.71 -18.79 -0.72
N TYR A 77 2.85 -18.16 -0.41
CA TYR A 77 3.79 -17.64 -1.40
C TYR A 77 5.10 -18.42 -1.36
N LYS A 78 5.46 -19.04 -2.49
CA LYS A 78 6.78 -19.68 -2.70
C LYS A 78 7.42 -19.07 -3.94
N PHE A 79 8.66 -18.62 -3.82
CA PHE A 79 9.44 -18.17 -4.97
C PHE A 79 9.92 -19.40 -5.75
N SER A 80 9.35 -19.67 -6.92
CA SER A 80 9.97 -20.58 -7.89
C SER A 80 11.11 -19.85 -8.58
N ARG A 81 12.25 -20.53 -8.72
CA ARG A 81 13.31 -20.11 -9.62
C ARG A 81 13.09 -20.91 -10.90
N ASP A 82 12.68 -20.23 -11.97
CA ASP A 82 12.77 -20.80 -13.32
C ASP A 82 14.25 -20.81 -13.76
#